data_AF-A0AAD9NAL9-F1
#
_entry.id   AF-A0AAD9NAL9-F1
#
_cell.length_a   1.000
_cell.length_b   1.000
_cell.length_c   1.000
_cell.angle_alpha   90.00
_cell.angle_beta   90.00
_cell.angle_gamma   90.00
#
_symmetry.space_group_name_H-M   'P 1'
#
loop_
_entity.id
_entity.type
_entity.pdbx_description
1 polymer ?
#
loop_
_entity_poly.entity_id
_entity_poly.type
_entity_poly.pdbx_seq_one_letter_code
_entity_poly.pdbx_strand_id
1 'polypeptide(L)'
;MSASIIYLTLILMRIVSAADELDHCSEVQENGCHDNTIHHDEAPSGNITSRTKRSLRSIFKIKIPHLSKDVYKNKLFHWDTHYIRLNEGDTLRLNCCVKMPPKPDEKNDLIWWHNDMSLNATGYRIQSRFPQLVITGMVQNDNGVYWTKRFDKAKSVTYSVTVFTSRPVIRSRAGKNVVFPCHNGPLAEVWGRLRLTWLHNGSVFSFTERPSSVDYRLVLYNVNMDANGRWQCVAMVSATLTSWITNEGVLHIIPKRPGWHDLVFMVERFVTYKIIAFTTVITLLYFLFKCIVFEGTKYGYRIMLYRASKRYKKKLRRTMPLY
;
A
#
# COMPACT_ATOMS: atom_id res chain seq x y z
N MET A 1 -23.77 -3.78 33.48
CA MET A 1 -23.94 -3.08 32.19
C MET A 1 -22.80 -3.31 31.18
N SER A 2 -21.95 -4.33 31.35
CA SER A 2 -20.77 -4.54 30.49
C SER A 2 -20.73 -5.89 29.74
N ALA A 3 -21.70 -6.78 29.97
CA ALA A 3 -21.75 -8.09 29.28
C ALA A 3 -22.55 -8.06 27.96
N SER A 4 -23.53 -7.16 27.82
CA SER A 4 -24.41 -7.10 26.65
C SER A 4 -23.77 -6.49 25.41
N ILE A 5 -22.73 -5.65 25.58
CA ILE A 5 -22.03 -5.01 24.45
C ILE A 5 -21.08 -5.99 23.76
N ILE A 6 -20.46 -6.91 24.52
CA ILE A 6 -19.54 -7.93 23.99
C ILE A 6 -20.30 -9.00 23.18
N TYR A 7 -21.53 -9.32 23.58
CA TYR A 7 -22.37 -10.26 22.84
C TYR A 7 -22.86 -9.69 21.50
N LEU A 8 -23.10 -8.37 21.43
CA LEU A 8 -23.52 -7.70 20.19
C LEU A 8 -22.38 -7.59 19.17
N THR A 9 -21.13 -7.37 19.61
CA THR A 9 -19.96 -7.35 18.70
C THR A 9 -19.61 -8.74 18.17
N LEU A 10 -19.80 -9.80 18.95
CA LEU A 10 -19.57 -11.17 18.48
C LEU A 10 -20.64 -11.65 17.48
N ILE A 11 -21.88 -11.20 17.61
CA ILE A 11 -22.94 -11.49 16.62
C ILE A 11 -22.70 -10.70 15.32
N LEU A 12 -22.26 -9.44 15.40
CA LEU A 12 -21.93 -8.64 14.21
C LEU A 12 -20.72 -9.21 13.44
N MET A 13 -19.71 -9.77 14.12
CA MET A 13 -18.58 -10.41 13.42
C MET A 13 -18.98 -11.72 12.72
N ARG A 14 -19.97 -12.47 13.23
CA ARG A 14 -20.47 -13.67 12.53
C ARG A 14 -21.34 -13.35 11.31
N ILE A 15 -22.06 -12.21 11.30
CA ILE A 15 -22.86 -11.80 10.14
C ILE A 15 -21.95 -11.29 9.00
N VAL A 16 -20.83 -10.65 9.32
CA VAL A 16 -19.85 -10.21 8.30
C VAL A 16 -19.08 -11.40 7.70
N SER A 17 -18.79 -12.43 8.49
CA SER A 17 -18.11 -13.65 7.99
C SER A 17 -19.02 -14.56 7.14
N ALA A 18 -20.35 -14.42 7.22
CA ALA A 18 -21.30 -15.22 6.44
C ALA A 18 -21.72 -14.53 5.12
N ALA A 19 -21.27 -13.29 4.87
CA ALA A 19 -21.55 -12.55 3.64
C ALA A 19 -20.52 -12.81 2.52
N ASP A 20 -19.40 -13.49 2.83
CA ASP A 20 -18.34 -13.83 1.87
C ASP A 20 -18.54 -15.20 1.17
N GLU A 21 -19.69 -15.87 1.37
CA GLU A 21 -19.92 -17.22 0.87
C GLU A 21 -21.14 -17.34 -0.07
N LEU A 22 -21.34 -16.33 -0.92
CA LEU A 22 -22.39 -16.33 -1.94
C LEU A 22 -21.93 -15.70 -3.28
N ASP A 23 -20.78 -16.15 -3.78
CA ASP A 23 -20.44 -16.03 -5.20
C ASP A 23 -20.47 -17.43 -5.85
N HIS A 24 -21.68 -17.84 -6.23
CA HIS A 24 -21.90 -18.91 -7.19
C HIS A 24 -22.82 -18.39 -8.29
N CYS A 25 -22.30 -17.46 -9.09
CA CYS A 25 -22.86 -17.17 -10.40
C CYS A 25 -22.32 -18.18 -11.41
N SER A 26 -23.24 -19.02 -11.86
CA SER A 26 -23.14 -20.01 -12.92
C SER A 26 -22.33 -19.56 -14.13
N GLU A 27 -21.30 -20.34 -14.43
CA GLU A 27 -20.57 -20.40 -15.69
C GLU A 27 -21.54 -20.81 -16.82
N VAL A 28 -21.86 -19.86 -17.69
CA VAL A 28 -22.37 -20.14 -19.03
C VAL A 28 -21.13 -20.28 -19.92
N GLN A 29 -20.91 -21.47 -20.45
CA GLN A 29 -19.90 -21.73 -21.48
C GLN A 29 -20.21 -20.88 -22.72
N GLU A 30 -19.49 -19.78 -22.89
CA GLU A 30 -19.26 -19.16 -24.19
C GLU A 30 -17.78 -19.35 -24.57
N ASN A 31 -17.54 -20.36 -25.41
CA ASN A 31 -16.23 -20.60 -26.00
C ASN A 31 -15.85 -19.42 -26.90
N GLY A 32 -14.74 -18.76 -26.57
CA GLY A 32 -14.02 -17.87 -27.48
C GLY A 32 -13.75 -16.48 -26.93
N CYS A 33 -12.89 -16.39 -25.91
CA CYS A 33 -11.93 -15.28 -25.66
C CYS A 33 -11.10 -15.36 -24.36
N HIS A 34 -11.12 -16.49 -23.62
CA HIS A 34 -10.50 -16.56 -22.29
C HIS A 34 -9.01 -16.96 -22.22
N ASP A 35 -8.31 -17.19 -23.33
CA ASP A 35 -6.86 -17.48 -23.31
C ASP A 35 -6.01 -16.21 -23.17
N ASN A 36 -6.10 -15.56 -22.01
CA ASN A 36 -5.08 -14.63 -21.54
C ASN A 36 -4.19 -15.39 -20.56
N THR A 37 -3.12 -16.00 -21.07
CA THR A 37 -2.21 -16.84 -20.26
C THR A 37 -1.18 -15.96 -19.55
N ILE A 38 -1.20 -15.97 -18.22
CA ILE A 38 -0.09 -15.50 -17.40
C ILE A 38 0.89 -16.67 -17.31
N HIS A 39 1.99 -16.60 -18.04
CA HIS A 39 3.05 -17.60 -17.90
C HIS A 39 3.92 -17.20 -16.70
N HIS A 40 3.65 -17.85 -15.56
CA HIS A 40 4.66 -18.06 -14.54
C HIS A 40 5.37 -19.37 -14.90
N ASP A 41 6.69 -19.36 -15.01
CA ASP A 41 7.48 -20.57 -15.26
C ASP A 41 7.47 -21.47 -14.01
N GLU A 42 6.46 -22.34 -13.88
CA GLU A 42 6.41 -23.43 -12.88
C GLU A 42 5.90 -24.77 -13.48
N ALA A 43 6.44 -25.88 -12.95
CA ALA A 43 6.35 -27.27 -13.45
C ALA A 43 4.98 -27.97 -13.20
N PRO A 44 4.65 -29.10 -13.89
CA PRO A 44 3.27 -29.60 -13.98
C PRO A 44 2.88 -30.57 -12.86
N SER A 45 1.66 -30.44 -12.32
CA SER A 45 1.02 -31.51 -11.55
C SER A 45 -0.52 -31.56 -11.71
N GLY A 46 -1.01 -32.77 -12.01
CA GLY A 46 -2.20 -33.38 -11.37
C GLY A 46 -3.61 -32.99 -11.79
N ASN A 47 -4.22 -33.79 -12.69
CA ASN A 47 -5.67 -33.85 -12.95
C ASN A 47 -6.48 -34.38 -11.76
N ILE A 48 -7.64 -33.77 -11.44
CA ILE A 48 -8.76 -34.43 -10.75
C ILE A 48 -10.10 -33.98 -11.33
N THR A 49 -10.94 -34.97 -11.66
CA THR A 49 -12.30 -34.87 -12.20
C THR A 49 -13.38 -34.96 -11.12
N SER A 50 -14.52 -34.26 -11.32
CA SER A 50 -15.90 -34.83 -11.43
C SER A 50 -17.04 -34.09 -10.68
N ARG A 51 -18.14 -33.91 -11.43
CA ARG A 51 -19.59 -33.98 -11.10
C ARG A 51 -20.08 -33.57 -9.70
N THR A 52 -21.07 -32.67 -9.65
CA THR A 52 -22.52 -32.99 -9.47
C THR A 52 -23.37 -31.70 -9.57
N LYS A 53 -24.32 -31.64 -10.52
CA LYS A 53 -25.35 -30.58 -10.64
C LYS A 53 -26.65 -31.07 -9.99
N ARG A 54 -27.26 -30.30 -9.08
CA ARG A 54 -28.69 -30.42 -8.75
C ARG A 54 -29.35 -29.07 -8.51
N SER A 55 -30.50 -28.95 -9.18
CA SER A 55 -31.46 -27.87 -9.30
C SER A 55 -32.04 -27.34 -7.99
N LEU A 56 -32.16 -26.01 -7.87
CA LEU A 56 -33.24 -25.33 -7.16
C LEU A 56 -33.68 -24.07 -7.92
N ARG A 57 -34.69 -24.22 -8.79
CA ARG A 57 -35.52 -23.11 -9.28
C ARG A 57 -36.70 -22.96 -8.33
N SER A 58 -36.81 -21.82 -7.64
CA SER A 58 -38.05 -21.03 -7.56
C SER A 58 -37.95 -19.96 -6.47
N ILE A 59 -38.74 -18.89 -6.66
CA ILE A 59 -39.10 -17.83 -5.72
C ILE A 59 -38.13 -16.64 -5.70
N PHE A 60 -38.42 -15.63 -6.53
CA PHE A 60 -38.68 -14.23 -6.14
C PHE A 60 -38.94 -13.41 -7.43
N LYS A 61 -40.22 -13.24 -7.79
CA LYS A 61 -40.63 -12.23 -8.78
C LYS A 61 -40.76 -10.89 -8.05
N ILE A 62 -39.69 -10.10 -8.04
CA ILE A 62 -39.74 -8.69 -7.62
C ILE A 62 -40.04 -7.85 -8.87
N LYS A 63 -41.15 -7.11 -8.81
CA LYS A 63 -41.62 -6.24 -9.89
C LYS A 63 -40.83 -4.93 -9.83
N ILE A 64 -39.76 -4.84 -10.63
CA ILE A 64 -38.96 -3.60 -10.77
C ILE A 64 -39.78 -2.59 -11.59
N PRO A 65 -39.91 -1.32 -11.15
CA PRO A 65 -40.63 -0.31 -11.90
C PRO A 65 -39.94 -0.03 -13.25
N HIS A 66 -40.76 0.20 -14.27
CA HIS A 66 -40.37 0.48 -15.65
C HIS A 66 -39.36 1.64 -15.73
N LEU A 67 -38.06 1.32 -15.84
CA LEU A 67 -37.11 2.22 -16.45
C LEU A 67 -37.41 2.32 -17.96
N SER A 68 -37.49 3.55 -18.44
CA SER A 68 -37.71 3.92 -19.84
C SER A 68 -36.84 3.09 -20.79
N LYS A 69 -37.50 2.41 -21.74
CA LYS A 69 -36.88 1.52 -22.74
C LYS A 69 -36.04 2.25 -23.79
N ASP A 70 -36.02 3.58 -23.80
CA ASP A 70 -35.45 4.36 -24.91
C ASP A 70 -33.99 4.79 -24.70
N VAL A 71 -33.38 4.48 -23.55
CA VAL A 71 -31.94 4.78 -23.29
C VAL A 71 -30.99 3.62 -23.65
N TYR A 72 -31.51 2.39 -23.86
CA TYR A 72 -30.68 1.19 -24.10
C TYR A 72 -30.56 0.75 -25.57
N LYS A 73 -30.92 1.62 -26.53
CA LYS A 73 -30.85 1.30 -27.97
C LYS A 73 -29.53 1.68 -28.66
N ASN A 74 -28.50 2.10 -27.92
CA ASN A 74 -27.14 2.01 -28.43
C ASN A 74 -26.64 0.60 -28.13
N LYS A 75 -26.45 -0.19 -29.19
CA LYS A 75 -25.85 -1.54 -29.20
C LYS A 75 -24.96 -1.74 -27.96
N LEU A 76 -25.39 -2.60 -27.05
CA LEU A 76 -24.56 -3.12 -25.96
C LEU A 76 -23.36 -3.82 -26.60
N PHE A 77 -22.33 -3.06 -26.94
CA PHE A 77 -20.98 -3.58 -26.93
C PHE A 77 -20.71 -3.91 -25.46
N HIS A 78 -20.51 -5.19 -25.15
CA HIS A 78 -20.01 -5.60 -23.85
C HIS A 78 -18.61 -5.00 -23.71
N TRP A 79 -18.51 -3.90 -22.97
CA TRP A 79 -17.26 -3.20 -22.73
C TRP A 79 -16.52 -3.86 -21.57
N ASP A 80 -16.16 -5.14 -21.70
CA ASP A 80 -15.49 -5.81 -20.60
C ASP A 80 -14.10 -5.17 -20.40
N THR A 81 -13.90 -4.63 -19.20
CA THR A 81 -12.61 -4.12 -18.77
C THR A 81 -11.96 -5.16 -17.89
N HIS A 82 -10.88 -5.74 -18.38
CA HIS A 82 -10.14 -6.76 -17.63
C HIS A 82 -9.11 -6.10 -16.72
N TYR A 83 -9.02 -6.56 -15.48
CA TYR A 83 -7.94 -6.17 -14.57
C TYR A 83 -6.84 -7.23 -14.60
N ILE A 84 -5.59 -6.81 -14.78
CA ILE A 84 -4.42 -7.69 -14.75
C ILE A 84 -3.40 -7.11 -13.78
N ARG A 85 -2.93 -7.94 -12.86
CA ARG A 85 -1.83 -7.61 -11.96
C ARG A 85 -0.65 -8.54 -12.24
N LEU A 86 0.51 -7.95 -12.45
CA LEU A 86 1.76 -8.64 -12.76
C LEU A 86 2.85 -8.20 -11.79
N ASN A 87 3.93 -8.97 -11.67
CA ASN A 87 5.15 -8.54 -11.00
C ASN A 87 6.10 -7.84 -11.98
N GLU A 88 7.00 -7.02 -11.45
CA GLU A 88 8.10 -6.44 -12.23
C GLU A 88 8.95 -7.56 -12.87
N GLY A 89 9.20 -7.45 -14.17
CA GLY A 89 9.91 -8.46 -14.96
C GLY A 89 9.00 -9.45 -15.71
N ASP A 90 7.72 -9.56 -15.33
CA ASP A 90 6.78 -10.48 -15.99
C ASP A 90 6.54 -10.09 -17.47
N THR A 91 5.94 -11.00 -18.23
CA THR A 91 5.52 -10.73 -19.62
C THR A 91 4.01 -10.55 -19.68
N LEU A 92 3.56 -9.39 -20.15
CA LEU A 92 2.17 -9.12 -20.44
C LEU A 92 1.84 -9.58 -21.87
N ARG A 93 0.72 -10.29 -22.02
CA ARG A 93 0.13 -10.63 -23.33
C ARG A 93 -1.33 -10.21 -23.32
N LEU A 94 -1.68 -9.25 -24.18
CA LEU A 94 -3.05 -8.79 -24.37
C LEU A 94 -3.54 -9.21 -25.75
N ASN A 95 -4.74 -9.78 -25.80
CA ASN A 95 -5.39 -10.16 -27.05
C ASN A 95 -6.58 -9.23 -27.31
N CYS A 96 -6.74 -8.79 -28.56
CA CYS A 96 -7.90 -8.03 -28.99
C CYS A 96 -9.00 -8.99 -29.48
N CYS A 97 -10.14 -8.99 -28.80
CA CYS A 97 -11.24 -9.93 -29.00
C CYS A 97 -12.30 -9.49 -30.02
N VAL A 98 -11.95 -8.65 -31.00
CA VAL A 98 -12.94 -8.15 -31.97
C VAL A 98 -13.36 -9.28 -32.90
N LYS A 99 -14.54 -9.87 -32.65
CA LYS A 99 -15.22 -10.79 -33.56
C LYS A 99 -15.79 -10.02 -34.77
N MET A 100 -14.95 -9.49 -35.64
CA MET A 100 -15.41 -8.98 -36.94
C MET A 100 -14.49 -9.51 -38.04
N PRO A 101 -15.04 -10.11 -39.11
CA PRO A 101 -14.24 -10.51 -40.25
C PRO A 101 -13.52 -9.27 -40.81
N PRO A 102 -12.20 -9.33 -41.05
CA PRO A 102 -11.50 -8.22 -41.69
C PRO A 102 -12.13 -7.99 -43.05
N LYS A 103 -12.54 -6.75 -43.35
CA LYS A 103 -12.87 -6.42 -44.73
C LYS A 103 -11.56 -6.48 -45.53
N PRO A 104 -11.56 -7.06 -46.73
CA PRO A 104 -10.34 -7.32 -47.51
C PRO A 104 -9.53 -6.05 -47.83
N ASP A 105 -10.16 -4.87 -47.82
CA ASP A 105 -9.53 -3.60 -48.19
C ASP A 105 -9.20 -2.69 -46.99
N GLU A 106 -9.67 -3.01 -45.79
CA GLU A 106 -9.26 -2.30 -44.57
C GLU A 106 -8.02 -3.00 -44.03
N LYS A 107 -6.84 -2.52 -44.44
CA LYS A 107 -5.57 -2.81 -43.75
C LYS A 107 -5.82 -2.65 -42.25
N ASN A 108 -5.29 -3.58 -41.45
CA ASN A 108 -5.45 -3.72 -40.01
C ASN A 108 -5.07 -2.44 -39.23
N ASP A 109 -5.93 -1.44 -39.27
CA ASP A 109 -5.77 -0.12 -38.68
C ASP A 109 -6.20 -0.15 -37.21
N LEU A 110 -5.86 -1.23 -36.51
CA LEU A 110 -6.15 -1.40 -35.09
C LEU A 110 -4.87 -1.18 -34.31
N ILE A 111 -4.84 -0.05 -33.60
CA ILE A 111 -3.67 0.42 -32.87
C ILE A 111 -3.93 0.20 -31.39
N TRP A 112 -2.91 -0.29 -30.68
CA TRP A 112 -2.89 -0.35 -29.23
C TRP A 112 -2.51 1.01 -28.65
N TRP A 113 -3.19 1.39 -27.58
CA TRP A 113 -2.98 2.62 -26.84
C TRP A 113 -2.69 2.29 -25.38
N HIS A 114 -1.88 3.12 -24.74
CA HIS A 114 -1.54 3.08 -23.32
C HIS A 114 -1.66 4.49 -22.76
N ASN A 115 -2.49 4.69 -21.73
CA ASN A 115 -2.65 5.98 -21.04
C ASN A 115 -2.89 7.16 -22.00
N ASP A 116 -3.79 6.97 -22.97
CA ASP A 116 -4.14 7.94 -24.03
C ASP A 116 -3.05 8.26 -25.06
N MET A 117 -1.96 7.49 -25.10
CA MET A 117 -0.94 7.56 -26.15
C MET A 117 -0.94 6.30 -27.01
N SER A 118 -0.74 6.45 -28.31
CA SER A 118 -0.57 5.30 -29.20
C SER A 118 0.75 4.59 -28.91
N LEU A 119 0.71 3.27 -28.77
CA LEU A 119 1.92 2.48 -28.58
C LEU A 119 2.62 2.31 -29.92
N ASN A 120 3.82 2.90 -30.02
CA ASN A 120 4.71 2.64 -31.14
C ASN A 120 5.57 1.41 -30.81
N ALA A 121 5.24 0.26 -31.41
CA ALA A 121 5.88 -1.02 -31.11
C ALA A 121 7.17 -1.25 -31.91
N THR A 122 8.14 -0.34 -31.76
CA THR A 122 9.42 -0.41 -32.47
C THR A 122 10.57 -0.91 -31.61
N GLY A 123 10.32 -1.35 -30.37
CA GLY A 123 11.34 -1.82 -29.43
C GLY A 123 11.36 -3.34 -29.24
N TYR A 124 12.50 -3.88 -28.75
CA TYR A 124 12.64 -5.31 -28.43
C TYR A 124 11.65 -5.78 -27.34
N ARG A 125 11.28 -4.86 -26.44
CA ARG A 125 10.44 -5.09 -25.27
C ARG A 125 8.94 -5.11 -25.58
N ILE A 126 8.50 -4.23 -26.46
CA ILE A 126 7.07 -4.04 -26.81
C ILE A 126 6.87 -4.49 -28.26
N GLN A 127 6.17 -5.59 -28.44
CA GLN A 127 5.82 -6.15 -29.73
C GLN A 127 4.31 -6.07 -29.92
N SER A 128 3.87 -5.24 -30.86
CA SER A 128 2.46 -5.13 -31.24
C SER A 128 2.31 -5.78 -32.62
N ARG A 129 1.62 -6.93 -32.65
CA ARG A 129 1.23 -7.61 -33.89
C ARG A 129 -0.22 -8.00 -33.75
N PHE A 130 -1.11 -7.30 -34.46
CA PHE A 130 -2.54 -7.56 -34.39
C PHE A 130 -2.84 -9.07 -34.55
N PRO A 131 -3.66 -9.67 -33.65
CA PRO A 131 -4.48 -9.06 -32.60
C PRO A 131 -3.80 -8.88 -31.23
N GLN A 132 -2.51 -9.14 -31.12
CA GLN A 132 -1.80 -9.26 -29.86
C GLN A 132 -0.86 -8.08 -29.56
N LEU A 133 -0.81 -7.69 -28.29
CA LEU A 133 0.24 -6.88 -27.71
C LEU A 133 1.03 -7.72 -26.71
N VAL A 134 2.35 -7.81 -26.90
CA VAL A 134 3.26 -8.48 -25.98
C VAL A 134 4.24 -7.45 -25.43
N ILE A 135 4.33 -7.38 -24.10
CA ILE A 135 5.32 -6.56 -23.40
C ILE A 135 6.13 -7.49 -22.50
N THR A 136 7.40 -7.69 -22.83
CA THR A 136 8.32 -8.47 -22.00
C THR A 136 8.95 -7.57 -20.94
N GLY A 137 9.29 -8.12 -19.76
CA GLY A 137 9.98 -7.34 -18.73
C GLY A 137 9.17 -6.12 -18.29
N MET A 138 7.96 -6.35 -17.78
CA MET A 138 7.06 -5.30 -17.30
C MET A 138 7.76 -4.46 -16.22
N VAL A 139 7.66 -3.14 -16.34
CA VAL A 139 8.17 -2.17 -15.37
C VAL A 139 7.03 -1.32 -14.84
N GLN A 140 7.23 -0.64 -13.72
CA GLN A 140 6.15 0.14 -13.11
C GLN A 140 5.58 1.26 -14.01
N ASN A 141 6.39 1.80 -14.93
CA ASN A 141 5.92 2.80 -15.91
C ASN A 141 4.94 2.22 -16.93
N ASP A 142 4.81 0.89 -17.02
CA ASP A 142 3.81 0.21 -17.84
C ASP A 142 2.44 0.13 -17.12
N ASN A 143 2.33 0.60 -15.88
CA ASN A 143 1.03 0.74 -15.22
C ASN A 143 0.09 1.61 -16.04
N GLY A 144 -1.19 1.29 -15.98
CA GLY A 144 -2.21 2.10 -16.61
C GLY A 144 -3.26 1.31 -17.33
N VAL A 145 -3.87 1.97 -18.30
CA VAL A 145 -4.97 1.40 -19.08
C VAL A 145 -4.54 1.23 -20.52
N TYR A 146 -4.59 -0.01 -20.98
CA TYR A 146 -4.35 -0.42 -22.35
C TYR A 146 -5.66 -0.61 -23.07
N TRP A 147 -5.75 -0.14 -24.30
CA TRP A 147 -6.96 -0.31 -25.08
C TRP A 147 -6.65 -0.29 -26.57
N THR A 148 -7.59 -0.78 -27.36
CA THR A 148 -7.46 -0.78 -28.82
C THR A 148 -8.44 0.17 -29.46
N LYS A 149 -7.97 0.96 -30.43
CA LYS A 149 -8.81 1.80 -31.29
C LYS A 149 -8.71 1.34 -32.73
N ARG A 150 -9.84 1.38 -33.44
CA ARG A 150 -9.90 1.34 -34.89
C ARG A 150 -10.25 2.75 -35.39
N PHE A 151 -9.59 3.24 -36.44
CA PHE A 151 -9.69 4.64 -36.88
C PHE A 151 -11.14 5.15 -37.09
N ASP A 152 -12.06 4.27 -37.51
CA ASP A 152 -13.45 4.64 -37.81
C ASP A 152 -14.50 4.19 -36.77
N LYS A 153 -14.10 3.63 -35.62
CA LYS A 153 -15.06 3.12 -34.61
C LYS A 153 -14.65 3.44 -33.18
N ALA A 154 -15.63 3.32 -32.27
CA ALA A 154 -15.42 3.33 -30.82
C ALA A 154 -14.33 2.31 -30.41
N LYS A 155 -13.79 2.45 -29.20
CA LYS A 155 -12.79 1.53 -28.60
C LYS A 155 -13.26 0.07 -28.75
N SER A 156 -12.40 -0.92 -28.58
CA SER A 156 -12.87 -2.32 -28.69
C SER A 156 -12.66 -3.18 -27.45
N VAL A 157 -11.52 -3.06 -26.79
CA VAL A 157 -11.22 -3.79 -25.55
C VAL A 157 -10.40 -2.88 -24.66
N THR A 158 -10.61 -2.96 -23.35
CA THR A 158 -9.89 -2.17 -22.35
C THR A 158 -9.31 -3.09 -21.28
N TYR A 159 -8.06 -2.87 -20.92
CA TYR A 159 -7.33 -3.61 -19.88
C TYR A 159 -6.75 -2.62 -18.88
N SER A 160 -7.05 -2.79 -17.61
CA SER A 160 -6.38 -2.08 -16.52
C SER A 160 -5.23 -2.95 -16.03
N VAL A 161 -4.00 -2.50 -16.22
CA VAL A 161 -2.79 -3.27 -15.91
C VAL A 161 -2.02 -2.59 -14.80
N THR A 162 -1.62 -3.38 -13.81
CA THR A 162 -0.76 -2.94 -12.71
C THR A 162 0.42 -3.88 -12.54
N VAL A 163 1.58 -3.29 -12.32
CA VAL A 163 2.87 -3.93 -12.11
C VAL A 163 3.27 -3.70 -10.67
N PHE A 164 3.27 -4.78 -9.91
CA PHE A 164 3.74 -4.81 -8.54
C PHE A 164 5.27 -4.84 -8.51
N THR A 165 5.84 -3.93 -7.73
CA THR A 165 7.28 -3.87 -7.49
C THR A 165 7.54 -3.77 -6.00
N SER A 166 8.53 -4.53 -5.53
CA SER A 166 8.99 -4.52 -4.15
C SER A 166 9.86 -3.31 -3.82
N ARG A 167 10.34 -2.58 -4.83
CA ARG A 167 11.26 -1.45 -4.66
C ARG A 167 10.50 -0.11 -4.72
N PRO A 168 10.91 0.90 -3.91
CA PRO A 168 10.31 2.22 -3.98
C PRO A 168 10.72 2.90 -5.29
N VAL A 169 9.74 3.09 -6.16
CA VAL A 169 9.97 3.68 -7.48
C VAL A 169 9.96 5.20 -7.41
N ILE A 170 9.08 5.76 -6.59
CA ILE A 170 9.02 7.21 -6.41
C ILE A 170 9.83 7.56 -5.16
N ARG A 171 10.96 8.25 -5.37
CA ARG A 171 11.79 8.78 -4.30
C ARG A 171 11.68 10.30 -4.31
N SER A 172 11.21 10.88 -3.21
CA SER A 172 11.10 12.33 -3.06
C SER A 172 11.68 12.78 -1.74
N ARG A 173 12.09 14.04 -1.62
CA ARG A 173 12.55 14.58 -0.34
C ARG A 173 11.37 15.15 0.44
N ALA A 174 11.45 15.06 1.77
CA ALA A 174 10.48 15.70 2.64
C ALA A 174 10.37 17.20 2.31
N GLY A 175 9.13 17.67 2.23
CA GLY A 175 8.74 19.03 1.87
C GLY A 175 8.66 19.34 0.37
N LYS A 176 8.80 18.34 -0.50
CA LYS A 176 8.53 18.47 -1.94
C LYS A 176 7.10 18.05 -2.28
N ASN A 177 6.64 18.42 -3.46
CA ASN A 177 5.37 17.94 -3.98
C ASN A 177 5.60 16.64 -4.76
N VAL A 178 4.67 15.71 -4.64
CA VAL A 178 4.68 14.43 -5.38
C VAL A 178 3.38 14.30 -6.14
N VAL A 179 3.46 13.84 -7.39
CA VAL A 179 2.29 13.69 -8.26
C VAL A 179 2.15 12.23 -8.66
N PHE A 180 0.96 11.67 -8.45
CA PHE A 180 0.59 10.33 -8.88
C PHE A 180 -0.45 10.43 -9.99
N PRO A 181 -0.19 9.90 -11.20
CA PRO A 181 -1.21 9.79 -12.23
C PRO A 181 -2.17 8.64 -11.91
N CYS A 182 -3.45 8.81 -12.23
CA CYS A 182 -4.44 7.74 -12.06
C CYS A 182 -4.60 6.90 -13.33
N HIS A 183 -4.41 7.46 -14.53
CA HIS A 183 -4.64 6.81 -15.82
C HIS A 183 -6.11 6.42 -16.08
N ASN A 184 -7.07 7.18 -15.56
CA ASN A 184 -8.50 6.89 -15.69
C ASN A 184 -9.14 7.42 -16.99
N GLY A 185 -8.44 8.26 -17.76
CA GLY A 185 -8.95 8.88 -19.00
C GLY A 185 -9.58 7.86 -19.95
N PRO A 186 -8.88 6.76 -20.32
CA PRO A 186 -9.44 5.77 -21.22
C PRO A 186 -10.71 5.09 -20.70
N LEU A 187 -10.76 4.81 -19.39
CA LEU A 187 -11.92 4.18 -18.74
C LEU A 187 -13.11 5.13 -18.68
N ALA A 188 -12.89 6.42 -18.43
CA ALA A 188 -13.95 7.42 -18.38
C ALA A 188 -14.61 7.62 -19.76
N GLU A 189 -13.86 7.44 -20.85
CA GLU A 189 -14.45 7.47 -22.20
C GLU A 189 -15.38 6.28 -22.46
N VAL A 190 -15.08 5.10 -21.89
CA VAL A 190 -15.86 3.87 -22.06
C VAL A 190 -17.09 3.86 -21.13
N TRP A 191 -16.86 4.16 -19.85
CA TRP A 191 -17.87 4.01 -18.79
C TRP A 191 -18.53 5.32 -18.37
N GLY A 192 -18.06 6.46 -18.90
CA GLY A 192 -18.55 7.78 -18.53
C GLY A 192 -18.03 8.23 -17.16
N ARG A 193 -18.96 8.46 -16.23
CA ARG A 193 -18.64 9.01 -14.90
C ARG A 193 -18.02 7.95 -14.00
N LEU A 194 -16.80 8.20 -13.56
CA LEU A 194 -16.05 7.33 -12.65
C LEU A 194 -15.91 7.98 -11.27
N ARG A 195 -15.96 7.12 -10.25
CA ARG A 195 -15.55 7.45 -8.89
C ARG A 195 -14.10 7.01 -8.72
N LEU A 196 -13.22 7.96 -8.42
CA LEU A 196 -11.79 7.70 -8.20
C LEU A 196 -11.52 7.68 -6.71
N THR A 197 -10.84 6.64 -6.23
CA THR A 197 -10.44 6.49 -4.83
C THR A 197 -8.94 6.27 -4.76
N TRP A 198 -8.27 7.08 -3.95
CA TRP A 198 -6.86 6.89 -3.64
C TRP A 198 -6.72 6.11 -2.34
N LEU A 199 -5.96 5.04 -2.39
CA LEU A 199 -5.63 4.24 -1.22
C LEU A 199 -4.17 4.50 -0.82
N HIS A 200 -3.94 4.66 0.47
CA HIS A 200 -2.61 4.71 1.08
C HIS A 200 -2.49 3.56 2.08
N ASN A 201 -1.55 2.65 1.83
CA ASN A 201 -1.35 1.41 2.59
C ASN A 201 -2.63 0.56 2.72
N GLY A 202 -3.50 0.60 1.71
CA GLY A 202 -4.77 -0.14 1.69
C GLY A 202 -5.96 0.61 2.31
N SER A 203 -5.71 1.72 3.02
CA SER A 203 -6.76 2.56 3.61
C SER A 203 -7.15 3.67 2.65
N VAL A 204 -8.43 4.07 2.64
CA VAL A 204 -8.90 5.19 1.83
C VAL A 204 -8.26 6.49 2.32
N PHE A 205 -7.50 7.14 1.43
CA PHE A 205 -6.88 8.44 1.68
C PHE A 205 -7.79 9.57 1.21
N SER A 206 -8.28 9.47 -0.02
CA SER A 206 -9.20 10.45 -0.60
C SER A 206 -10.09 9.80 -1.66
N PHE A 207 -11.22 10.43 -1.95
CA PHE A 207 -12.04 10.06 -3.09
C PHE A 207 -12.50 11.31 -3.82
N THR A 208 -12.77 11.16 -5.11
CA THR A 208 -13.31 12.23 -5.94
C THR A 208 -14.23 11.59 -6.97
N GLU A 209 -15.43 12.13 -7.11
CA GLU A 209 -16.32 11.76 -8.19
C GLU A 209 -16.20 12.81 -9.29
N ARG A 210 -15.84 12.40 -10.51
CA ARG A 210 -15.74 13.34 -11.63
C ARG A 210 -16.41 12.82 -12.89
N PRO A 211 -17.20 13.67 -13.56
CA PRO A 211 -17.71 13.42 -14.90
C PRO A 211 -16.68 13.96 -15.91
N SER A 212 -15.53 13.32 -16.14
CA SER A 212 -14.73 13.68 -17.32
C SER A 212 -13.69 12.64 -17.74
N SER A 213 -13.41 12.67 -19.04
CA SER A 213 -12.32 12.00 -19.78
C SER A 213 -10.91 12.51 -19.44
N VAL A 214 -10.75 13.34 -18.40
CA VAL A 214 -9.46 13.92 -18.04
C VAL A 214 -8.74 12.98 -17.09
N ASP A 215 -7.49 12.66 -17.43
CA ASP A 215 -6.61 11.88 -16.57
C ASP A 215 -6.36 12.61 -15.24
N TYR A 216 -6.85 12.04 -14.14
CA TYR A 216 -6.76 12.63 -12.82
C TYR A 216 -5.37 12.37 -12.22
N ARG A 217 -4.87 13.35 -11.47
CA ARG A 217 -3.60 13.26 -10.78
C ARG A 217 -3.79 13.63 -9.32
N LEU A 218 -3.32 12.79 -8.41
CA LEU A 218 -3.19 13.13 -7.00
C LEU A 218 -1.91 13.93 -6.81
N VAL A 219 -2.03 15.12 -6.23
CA VAL A 219 -0.88 15.94 -5.85
C VAL A 219 -0.79 15.95 -4.33
N LEU A 220 0.27 15.34 -3.80
CA LEU A 220 0.62 15.45 -2.39
C LEU A 220 1.54 16.66 -2.23
N TYR A 221 1.05 17.68 -1.52
CA TYR A 221 1.81 18.88 -1.24
C TYR A 221 2.65 18.71 0.02
N ASN A 222 3.89 19.22 0.00
CA ASN A 222 4.76 19.27 1.17
C ASN A 222 4.88 17.91 1.90
N VAL A 223 5.24 16.86 1.16
CA VAL A 223 5.22 15.48 1.67
C VAL A 223 6.11 15.27 2.90
N ASN A 224 5.67 14.45 3.84
CA ASN A 224 6.41 14.09 5.06
C ASN A 224 6.65 12.56 5.12
N MET A 225 7.22 12.07 6.22
CA MET A 225 7.52 10.64 6.38
C MET A 225 6.27 9.75 6.46
N ASP A 226 5.11 10.30 6.81
CA ASP A 226 3.86 9.54 6.91
C ASP A 226 3.33 9.16 5.53
N ALA A 227 3.68 9.92 4.49
CA ALA A 227 3.32 9.60 3.11
C ALA A 227 4.03 8.34 2.56
N ASN A 228 4.95 7.75 3.32
CA ASN A 228 5.65 6.53 2.92
C ASN A 228 4.70 5.34 2.74
N GLY A 229 5.03 4.49 1.77
CA GLY A 229 4.33 3.23 1.55
C GLY A 229 3.61 3.18 0.21
N ARG A 230 2.60 2.31 0.14
CA ARG A 230 1.91 1.96 -1.11
C ARG A 230 0.77 2.92 -1.38
N TRP A 231 0.72 3.44 -2.60
CA TRP A 231 -0.31 4.31 -3.14
C TRP A 231 -1.00 3.62 -4.32
N GLN A 232 -2.33 3.63 -4.35
CA GLN A 232 -3.10 3.00 -5.42
C GLN A 232 -4.23 3.95 -5.86
N CYS A 233 -4.41 4.09 -7.17
CA CYS A 233 -5.62 4.70 -7.73
C CYS A 233 -6.60 3.63 -8.13
N VAL A 234 -7.83 3.71 -7.60
CA VAL A 234 -8.93 2.82 -7.92
C VAL A 234 -10.00 3.60 -8.65
N ALA A 235 -10.29 3.22 -9.89
CA ALA A 235 -11.40 3.74 -10.66
C ALA A 235 -12.60 2.80 -10.52
N MET A 236 -13.78 3.36 -10.22
CA MET A 236 -15.00 2.60 -9.96
C MET A 236 -16.19 3.18 -10.72
N VAL A 237 -17.04 2.30 -11.25
CA VAL A 237 -18.34 2.67 -11.83
C VAL A 237 -19.41 2.53 -10.76
N SER A 238 -20.04 3.64 -10.37
CA SER A 238 -21.03 3.64 -9.29
C SER A 238 -22.25 2.76 -9.58
N ALA A 239 -22.63 2.59 -10.86
CA ALA A 239 -23.82 1.83 -11.26
C ALA A 239 -23.62 0.30 -11.16
N THR A 240 -22.44 -0.20 -11.49
CA THR A 240 -22.13 -1.64 -11.50
C THR A 240 -21.29 -2.08 -10.30
N LEU A 241 -20.79 -1.13 -9.51
CA LEU A 241 -19.81 -1.31 -8.44
C LEU A 241 -18.50 -1.96 -8.91
N THR A 242 -18.27 -2.05 -10.22
CA THR A 242 -17.04 -2.59 -10.78
C THR A 242 -15.91 -1.59 -10.56
N SER A 243 -14.76 -2.08 -10.12
CA SER A 243 -13.58 -1.26 -9.85
C SER A 243 -12.32 -1.88 -10.40
N TRP A 244 -11.38 -1.03 -10.81
CA TRP A 244 -10.08 -1.43 -11.33
C TRP A 244 -8.99 -0.56 -10.70
N ILE A 245 -7.85 -1.19 -10.38
CA ILE A 245 -6.65 -0.44 -10.02
C ILE A 245 -5.98 -0.02 -11.32
N THR A 246 -5.86 1.29 -11.52
CA THR A 246 -5.33 1.89 -12.75
C THR A 246 -3.89 2.36 -12.59
N ASN A 247 -3.45 2.57 -11.35
CA ASN A 247 -2.04 2.79 -11.04
C ASN A 247 -1.73 2.32 -9.61
N GLU A 248 -0.53 1.78 -9.40
CA GLU A 248 -0.01 1.35 -8.11
C GLU A 248 1.47 1.75 -7.97
N GLY A 249 1.86 2.27 -6.81
CA GLY A 249 3.27 2.48 -6.53
C GLY A 249 3.69 2.71 -5.10
N VAL A 250 4.99 2.52 -4.86
CA VAL A 250 5.59 2.69 -3.53
C VAL A 250 6.35 4.01 -3.48
N LEU A 251 5.93 4.89 -2.57
CA LEU A 251 6.57 6.16 -2.27
C LEU A 251 7.56 5.99 -1.12
N HIS A 252 8.77 6.48 -1.34
CA HIS A 252 9.79 6.59 -0.30
C HIS A 252 10.29 8.03 -0.17
N ILE A 253 10.00 8.63 0.97
CA ILE A 253 10.37 9.97 1.36
C ILE A 253 11.72 9.93 2.06
N ILE A 254 12.68 10.62 1.44
CA ILE A 254 13.99 10.87 1.99
C ILE A 254 13.87 12.05 2.95
N PRO A 255 14.31 11.92 4.21
CA PRO A 255 14.25 13.02 5.16
C PRO A 255 14.97 14.26 4.61
N LYS A 256 14.47 15.44 4.98
CA LYS A 256 15.11 16.70 4.60
C LYS A 256 16.53 16.67 5.18
N ARG A 257 17.53 17.09 4.39
CA ARG A 257 18.87 17.29 4.95
C ARG A 257 18.73 18.32 6.08
N PRO A 258 19.20 18.02 7.30
CA PRO A 258 19.19 19.00 8.38
C PRO A 258 19.89 20.26 7.88
N GLY A 259 19.28 21.41 8.15
CA GLY A 259 19.95 22.68 7.88
C GLY A 259 21.21 22.78 8.74
N TRP A 260 22.12 23.69 8.37
CA TRP A 260 23.27 24.00 9.23
C TRP A 260 22.85 24.37 10.66
N HIS A 261 21.72 25.07 10.82
CA HIS A 261 21.16 25.37 12.14
C HIS A 261 20.72 24.12 12.92
N ASP A 262 20.10 23.14 12.25
CA ASP A 262 19.69 21.88 12.90
C ASP A 262 20.91 21.04 13.31
N LEU A 263 21.96 21.07 12.48
CA LEU A 263 23.24 20.43 12.80
C LEU A 263 23.93 21.09 14.00
N VAL A 264 23.98 22.42 14.03
CA VAL A 264 24.53 23.18 15.17
C VAL A 264 23.75 22.85 16.43
N PHE A 265 22.41 22.88 16.38
CA PHE A 265 21.56 22.55 17.52
C PHE A 265 21.74 21.10 18.01
N MET A 266 21.93 20.16 17.08
CA MET A 266 22.20 18.76 17.41
C MET A 266 23.57 18.58 18.08
N VAL A 267 24.59 19.29 17.59
CA VAL A 267 25.94 19.31 18.19
C VAL A 267 25.91 19.96 19.57
N GLU A 268 25.25 21.10 19.72
CA GLU A 268 25.09 21.80 21.00
C GLU A 268 24.45 20.87 22.04
N ARG A 269 23.32 20.23 21.71
CA ARG A 269 22.68 19.27 22.62
C ARG A 269 23.59 18.11 23.00
N PHE A 270 24.37 17.59 22.05
CA PHE A 270 25.29 16.49 22.32
C PHE A 270 26.42 16.92 23.27
N VAL A 271 26.97 18.12 23.07
CA VAL A 271 27.99 18.72 23.95
C VAL A 271 27.40 18.98 25.34
N THR A 272 26.21 19.59 25.43
CA THR A 272 25.52 19.84 26.71
C THR A 272 25.26 18.53 27.44
N TYR A 273 24.79 17.49 26.76
CA TYR A 273 24.56 16.17 27.37
C TYR A 273 25.85 15.57 27.93
N LYS A 274 26.97 15.66 27.19
CA LYS A 274 28.27 15.20 27.68
C LYS A 274 28.78 15.99 28.89
N ILE A 275 28.57 17.31 28.90
CA ILE A 275 28.92 18.15 30.05
C ILE A 275 28.07 17.76 31.28
N ILE A 276 26.77 17.56 31.12
CA ILE A 276 25.87 17.11 32.19
C ILE A 276 26.29 15.71 32.70
N ALA A 277 26.57 14.76 31.81
CA ALA A 277 27.05 13.43 32.20
C ALA A 277 28.39 13.48 32.96
N PHE A 278 29.32 14.33 32.51
CA PHE A 278 30.62 14.47 33.17
C PHE A 278 30.50 15.13 34.55
N THR A 279 29.75 16.22 34.65
CA THR A 279 29.50 16.93 35.92
C THR A 279 28.77 16.06 36.93
N THR A 280 27.81 15.24 36.50
CA THR A 280 27.13 14.27 37.39
C THR A 280 28.07 13.18 37.89
N VAL A 281 29.01 12.70 37.09
CA VAL A 281 30.04 11.75 37.54
C VAL A 281 30.98 12.41 38.58
N ILE A 282 31.43 13.65 38.33
CA ILE A 282 32.29 14.37 39.26
C ILE A 282 31.58 14.60 40.60
N THR A 283 30.31 15.03 40.57
CA THR A 283 29.56 15.27 41.82
C THR A 283 29.37 13.97 42.60
N LEU A 284 29.06 12.85 41.94
CA LEU A 284 29.01 11.54 42.59
C LEU A 284 30.34 11.13 43.23
N LEU A 285 31.46 11.29 42.52
CA LEU A 285 32.80 11.00 43.06
C LEU A 285 33.13 11.88 44.27
N TYR A 286 32.76 13.16 44.22
CA TYR A 286 32.93 14.07 45.35
C TYR A 286 32.11 13.64 46.57
N PHE A 287 30.85 13.23 46.38
CA PHE A 287 30.01 12.70 47.46
C PHE A 287 30.60 11.43 48.06
N LEU A 288 31.05 10.48 47.23
CA LEU A 288 31.71 9.26 47.69
C LEU A 288 32.97 9.57 48.51
N PHE A 289 33.80 10.51 48.04
CA PHE A 289 34.99 10.95 48.78
C PHE A 289 34.63 11.54 50.15
N LYS A 290 33.61 12.43 50.20
CA LYS A 290 33.12 13.00 51.47
C LYS A 290 32.59 11.93 52.42
N CYS A 291 31.86 10.93 51.92
CA CYS A 291 31.39 9.80 52.72
C CYS A 291 32.57 9.00 53.32
N ILE A 292 33.60 8.71 52.53
CA ILE A 292 34.80 7.99 52.97
C ILE A 292 35.54 8.77 54.06
N VAL A 293 35.76 10.08 53.87
CA VAL A 293 36.44 10.93 54.87
C VAL A 293 35.62 11.04 56.15
N PHE A 294 34.30 11.18 56.05
CA PHE A 294 33.42 11.29 57.21
C PHE A 294 33.38 9.99 58.04
N GLU A 295 33.23 8.83 57.39
CA GLU A 295 33.30 7.55 58.10
C GLU A 295 34.72 7.27 58.65
N GLY A 296 35.77 7.65 57.91
CA GLY A 296 37.15 7.55 58.37
C GLY A 296 37.43 8.37 59.63
N THR A 297 36.94 9.60 59.71
CA THR A 297 37.08 10.47 60.90
C THR A 297 36.27 9.94 62.08
N LYS A 298 35.04 9.46 61.85
CA LYS A 298 34.20 8.81 62.87
C LYS A 298 34.85 7.54 63.42
N TYR A 299 35.44 6.72 62.56
CA TYR A 299 36.18 5.53 62.94
C TYR A 299 37.44 5.88 63.75
N GLY A 300 38.20 6.89 63.31
CA GLY A 300 39.34 7.43 64.06
C GLY A 300 38.97 7.94 65.45
N TYR A 301 37.85 8.66 65.57
CA TYR A 301 37.33 9.15 66.85
C TYR A 301 36.92 8.01 67.78
N ARG A 302 36.23 6.98 67.26
CA ARG A 302 35.90 5.75 68.01
C ARG A 302 37.14 5.04 68.53
N ILE A 303 38.20 4.92 67.72
CA ILE A 303 39.48 4.33 68.14
C ILE A 303 40.13 5.18 69.25
N MET A 304 40.13 6.51 69.12
CA MET A 304 40.67 7.39 70.17
C MET A 304 39.92 7.25 71.49
N LEU A 305 38.58 7.28 71.46
CA LEU A 305 37.74 7.08 72.64
C LEU A 305 37.98 5.71 73.28
N TYR A 306 38.09 4.65 72.47
CA TYR A 306 38.41 3.31 72.96
C TYR A 306 39.78 3.25 73.65
N ARG A 307 40.81 3.88 73.05
CA ARG A 307 42.15 3.98 73.65
C ARG A 307 42.15 4.79 74.95
N ALA A 308 41.42 5.91 75.00
CA ALA A 308 41.27 6.75 76.18
C ALA A 308 40.58 6.00 77.33
N SER A 309 39.46 5.32 77.04
CA SER A 309 38.75 4.45 77.98
C SER A 309 39.65 3.34 78.56
N LYS A 310 40.45 2.69 77.71
CA LYS A 310 41.41 1.66 78.15
C LYS A 310 42.49 2.21 79.07
N ARG A 311 43.03 3.42 78.80
CA ARG A 311 43.97 4.11 79.70
C ARG A 311 43.32 4.47 81.03
N TYR A 312 42.09 4.97 81.02
CA TYR A 312 41.34 5.33 82.22
C TYR A 312 41.09 4.10 83.10
N LYS A 313 40.58 2.99 82.54
CA LYS A 313 40.40 1.71 83.26
C LYS A 313 41.70 1.18 83.85
N LYS A 314 42.83 1.31 83.14
CA LYS A 314 44.16 0.89 83.65
C LYS A 314 44.61 1.76 84.83
N LYS A 315 44.31 3.06 84.82
CA LYS A 315 44.61 3.98 85.93
C LYS A 315 43.76 3.68 87.16
N LEU A 316 42.46 3.42 86.98
CA LEU A 316 41.53 3.07 88.07
C LEU A 316 41.97 1.82 88.86
N ARG A 317 42.44 0.78 88.16
CA ARG A 317 42.94 -0.46 88.81
C ARG A 317 44.18 -0.25 89.68
N ARG A 318 44.94 0.83 89.49
CA ARG A 318 46.15 1.11 90.28
C ARG A 318 45.86 1.89 91.56
N THR A 319 44.69 2.53 91.66
CA THR A 319 44.33 3.44 92.75
C THR A 319 43.32 2.87 93.73
N MET A 320 42.72 1.69 93.46
CA MET A 320 41.86 1.01 94.43
C MET A 320 42.69 0.00 95.24
N PRO A 321 42.88 0.21 96.55
CA PRO A 321 43.43 -0.83 97.42
C PRO A 321 42.44 -2.00 97.49
N LEU A 322 42.96 -3.21 97.33
CA LEU A 322 42.23 -4.45 97.59
C LEU A 322 41.89 -4.47 99.09
N TYR A 323 40.62 -4.20 99.40
CA TYR A 323 40.02 -4.48 100.70
C TYR A 323 39.35 -5.84 100.69
#